data_AF-A0A2S3QF44-F1
#
_entry.id   AF-A0A2S3QF44-F1
#
_cell.length_a   1.000
_cell.length_b   1.000
_cell.length_c   1.000
_cell.angle_alpha   90.00
_cell.angle_beta   90.00
_cell.angle_gamma   90.00
#
_symmetry.space_group_name_H-M   'P 1'
#
loop_
_entity.id
_entity.type
_entity.pdbx_description
1 polymer ?
#
loop_
_entity_poly.entity_id
_entity_poly.type
_entity_poly.pdbx_seq_one_letter_code
_entity_poly.pdbx_strand_id
1 'polypeptide(L)'
;MDIVVVSVDRSRPDVVIANTSVDLLHCRITMPKAALAKLGYKAYRPKLLRPVIDALIARQIARHNGVLPLGGIVLDENDLEDLPVAPPA
;
A
#
# COMPACT_ATOMS: atom_id res chain seq x y z
N MET A 1 -11.45 -6.49 -14.34
CA MET A 1 -12.18 -6.40 -13.05
C MET A 1 -11.17 -6.86 -12.03
N ASP A 2 -10.52 -5.88 -11.43
CA ASP A 2 -9.22 -6.12 -10.81
C ASP A 2 -9.52 -6.52 -9.38
N ILE A 3 -9.37 -7.81 -9.09
CA ILE A 3 -9.70 -8.35 -7.77
C ILE A 3 -8.57 -7.98 -6.81
N VAL A 4 -8.63 -6.77 -6.24
CA VAL A 4 -7.68 -6.35 -5.21
C VAL A 4 -7.98 -7.09 -3.90
N VAL A 5 -7.35 -8.25 -3.71
CA VAL A 5 -7.36 -8.97 -2.44
C VAL A 5 -6.30 -8.37 -1.54
N VAL A 6 -6.69 -7.66 -0.48
CA VAL A 6 -5.74 -7.11 0.51
C VAL A 6 -5.73 -8.00 1.75
N SER A 7 -4.61 -8.69 1.99
CA SER A 7 -4.34 -9.34 3.28
C SER A 7 -3.21 -8.60 4.00
N VAL A 8 -3.36 -8.39 5.31
CA VAL A 8 -2.39 -7.63 6.11
C VAL A 8 -1.69 -8.54 7.11
N ASP A 9 -0.40 -8.77 6.93
CA ASP A 9 0.49 -9.43 7.89
C ASP A 9 1.19 -8.38 8.79
N ARG A 10 1.20 -8.65 10.09
CA ARG A 10 1.76 -7.81 11.15
C ARG A 10 2.83 -8.52 11.97
N SER A 11 3.38 -9.62 11.45
CA SER A 11 4.48 -10.40 12.05
C SER A 11 5.71 -9.55 12.40
N ARG A 12 5.90 -8.40 11.74
CA ARG A 12 6.93 -7.42 12.06
C ARG A 12 6.34 -6.21 12.81
N PRO A 13 6.91 -5.79 13.95
CA PRO A 13 6.32 -4.74 14.79
C PRO A 13 6.35 -3.34 14.16
N ASP A 14 7.31 -3.03 13.28
CA ASP A 14 7.51 -1.67 12.76
C ASP A 14 6.86 -1.42 11.39
N VAL A 15 6.40 -2.48 10.72
CA VAL A 15 5.86 -2.41 9.36
C VAL A 15 4.52 -3.11 9.25
N VAL A 16 3.77 -2.73 8.23
CA VAL A 16 2.55 -3.39 7.78
C VAL A 16 2.86 -4.00 6.42
N ILE A 17 2.65 -5.31 6.28
CA ILE A 17 2.84 -6.00 5.01
C ILE A 17 1.46 -6.26 4.43
N ALA A 18 1.16 -5.68 3.27
CA ALA A 18 -0.06 -5.94 2.53
C ALA A 18 0.26 -6.83 1.32
N ASN A 19 -0.34 -8.00 1.21
CA ASN A 19 -0.28 -8.77 -0.03
C ASN A 19 -1.51 -8.41 -0.87
N THR A 20 -1.25 -8.03 -2.12
CA THR A 20 -2.25 -7.62 -3.11
C THR A 20 -2.18 -8.52 -4.33
N SER A 21 -3.33 -8.77 -4.96
CA SER A 21 -3.41 -9.34 -6.30
C SER A 21 -4.08 -8.32 -7.20
N VAL A 22 -3.42 -7.89 -8.28
CA VAL A 22 -4.01 -6.99 -9.29
C VAL A 22 -3.77 -7.66 -10.63
N ASP A 23 -4.82 -7.86 -11.43
CA ASP A 23 -4.73 -8.57 -12.72
C ASP A 23 -4.01 -9.92 -12.63
N LEU A 24 -4.27 -10.68 -11.54
CA LEU A 24 -3.61 -11.96 -11.19
C LEU A 24 -2.11 -11.86 -10.85
N LEU A 25 -1.54 -10.65 -10.88
CA LEU A 25 -0.17 -10.37 -10.43
C LEU A 25 -0.15 -10.15 -8.92
N HIS A 26 0.62 -10.96 -8.22
CA HIS A 26 0.81 -10.83 -6.79
C HIS A 26 1.88 -9.76 -6.50
N CYS A 27 1.49 -8.71 -5.80
CA CYS A 27 2.39 -7.65 -5.37
C CYS A 27 2.34 -7.53 -3.84
N ARG A 28 3.51 -7.66 -3.21
CA ARG A 28 3.69 -7.45 -1.78
C ARG A 28 4.02 -5.98 -1.54
N ILE A 29 3.24 -5.29 -0.71
CA ILE A 29 3.47 -3.90 -0.33
C ILE A 29 3.92 -3.85 1.12
N THR A 30 5.06 -3.20 1.40
CA THR A 30 5.57 -3.02 2.75
C THR A 30 5.49 -1.55 3.13
N MET A 31 4.74 -1.25 4.18
CA MET A 31 4.48 0.12 4.65
C MET A 31 4.99 0.32 6.07
N PRO A 32 5.93 1.24 6.34
CA PRO A 32 6.33 1.58 7.70
C PRO A 32 5.15 2.15 8.50
N LYS A 33 4.97 1.71 9.74
CA LYS A 33 3.91 2.24 10.62
C LYS A 33 4.10 3.73 10.90
N ALA A 34 5.35 4.19 10.98
CA ALA A 34 5.69 5.60 11.14
C ALA A 34 5.17 6.43 9.95
N ALA A 35 5.33 5.93 8.72
CA ALA A 35 4.83 6.56 7.51
C ALA A 35 3.29 6.61 7.48
N LEU A 36 2.65 5.48 7.81
CA LEU A 36 1.18 5.42 7.94
C LEU A 36 0.66 6.36 9.04
N ALA A 37 1.39 6.52 10.14
CA ALA A 37 1.04 7.45 11.20
C ALA A 37 1.12 8.93 10.76
N LYS A 38 2.11 9.29 9.91
CA LYS A 38 2.19 10.62 9.27
C LYS A 38 0.95 10.91 8.42
N LEU A 39 0.37 9.88 7.80
CA LEU A 39 -0.89 9.95 7.02
C LEU A 39 -2.16 9.83 7.89
N GLY A 40 -2.04 9.81 9.22
CA GLY A 40 -3.18 9.74 10.15
C GLY A 40 -3.74 8.32 10.39
N TYR A 41 -3.15 7.27 9.82
CA TYR A 41 -3.63 5.90 10.02
C TYR A 41 -3.22 5.34 11.39
N LYS A 42 -4.21 5.20 12.27
CA LYS A 42 -4.06 4.57 13.60
C LYS A 42 -4.44 3.09 13.63
N ALA A 43 -5.17 2.62 12.60
CA ALA A 43 -5.63 1.24 12.48
C ALA A 43 -5.27 0.65 11.11
N TYR A 44 -4.64 -0.52 11.12
CA TYR A 44 -4.06 -1.16 9.92
C TYR A 44 -4.95 -2.28 9.35
N ARG A 45 -6.23 -1.99 9.10
CA ARG A 45 -7.18 -2.97 8.57
C ARG A 45 -7.20 -2.92 7.03
N PRO A 46 -7.41 -4.04 6.32
CA PRO A 46 -7.46 -4.06 4.86
C PRO A 46 -8.36 -2.98 4.25
N LYS A 47 -9.59 -2.82 4.77
CA LYS A 47 -10.55 -1.81 4.29
C LYS A 47 -10.04 -0.37 4.42
N LEU A 48 -9.28 -0.07 5.48
CA LEU A 48 -8.77 1.28 5.73
C LEU A 48 -7.52 1.58 4.91
N LEU A 49 -6.65 0.59 4.73
CA LEU A 49 -5.39 0.75 4.00
C LEU A 49 -5.54 0.64 2.49
N ARG A 50 -6.67 0.12 2.01
CA ARG A 50 -6.93 -0.07 0.58
C ARG A 50 -6.71 1.21 -0.26
N PRO A 51 -7.18 2.40 0.13
CA PRO A 51 -6.91 3.62 -0.63
C PRO A 51 -5.42 3.94 -0.79
N VAL A 52 -4.63 3.77 0.27
CA VAL A 52 -3.16 3.99 0.23
C VAL A 52 -2.49 2.95 -0.65
N ILE A 53 -2.90 1.70 -0.53
CA ILE A 53 -2.41 0.60 -1.36
C ILE A 53 -2.68 0.84 -2.84
N ASP A 54 -3.91 1.21 -3.19
CA ASP A 54 -4.31 1.49 -4.57
C ASP A 54 -3.52 2.69 -5.13
N ALA A 55 -3.35 3.74 -4.33
CA ALA A 55 -2.53 4.91 -4.71
C ALA A 55 -1.06 4.54 -4.94
N LEU A 56 -0.48 3.69 -4.10
CA LEU A 56 0.90 3.20 -4.26
C LEU A 56 1.07 2.37 -5.53
N ILE A 57 0.12 1.48 -5.81
CA ILE A 57 0.11 0.66 -7.03
C ILE A 57 0.02 1.57 -8.25
N ALA A 58 -0.94 2.50 -8.28
CA ALA A 58 -1.11 3.43 -9.39
C ALA A 58 0.13 4.28 -9.64
N ARG A 59 0.77 4.78 -8.58
CA ARG A 59 2.03 5.53 -8.68
C ARG A 59 3.17 4.69 -9.25
N GLN A 60 3.30 3.44 -8.83
CA GLN A 60 4.34 2.55 -9.35
C GLN A 60 4.10 2.19 -10.81
N ILE A 61 2.86 1.92 -11.19
CA ILE A 61 2.47 1.75 -12.60
C ILE A 61 2.86 2.99 -13.43
N ALA A 62 2.58 4.19 -12.93
CA ALA A 62 2.94 5.43 -13.61
C ALA A 62 4.47 5.61 -13.75
N ARG A 63 5.24 5.29 -12.71
CA ARG A 63 6.72 5.35 -12.73
C ARG A 63 7.35 4.34 -13.69
N HIS A 64 6.69 3.21 -13.91
CA HIS A 64 7.18 2.10 -14.73
C HIS A 64 6.45 1.98 -16.08
N ASN A 65 6.01 3.10 -16.65
CA ASN A 65 5.40 3.18 -18.00
C ASN A 65 4.19 2.24 -18.19
N GLY A 66 3.33 2.12 -17.19
CA GLY A 66 2.12 1.30 -17.25
C GLY A 66 2.31 -0.13 -16.75
N VAL A 67 3.49 -0.50 -16.23
CA VAL A 67 3.79 -1.85 -15.76
C VAL A 67 3.91 -1.89 -14.24
N LEU A 68 3.33 -2.89 -13.59
CA LEU A 68 3.54 -3.14 -12.17
C LEU A 68 4.84 -3.96 -11.98
N PRO A 69 5.87 -3.45 -11.28
CA PRO A 69 7.11 -4.19 -11.10
C PRO A 69 6.91 -5.47 -10.26
N LEU A 70 7.48 -6.57 -10.75
CA LEU A 70 7.56 -7.85 -10.05
C LEU A 70 8.68 -7.77 -9.01
N GLY A 71 8.34 -7.76 -7.73
CA GLY A 71 9.31 -7.61 -6.64
C GLY A 71 8.73 -7.01 -5.36
N GLY A 72 7.51 -6.48 -5.45
CA GLY A 72 6.85 -5.81 -4.34
C GLY A 72 7.19 -4.32 -4.27
N ILE A 73 6.36 -3.60 -3.54
CA ILE A 73 6.45 -2.15 -3.35
C ILE A 73 6.86 -1.90 -1.91
N VAL A 74 7.86 -1.06 -1.70
CA VAL A 74 8.20 -0.56 -0.36
C VAL A 74 7.82 0.92 -0.35
N LEU A 75 6.99 1.30 0.62
CA LEU A 75 6.62 2.70 0.84
C LEU A 75 7.84 3.44 1.37
N ASP A 76 8.41 4.32 0.54
CA ASP A 76 9.47 5.25 0.91
C ASP A 76 8.87 6.55 1.50
N GLU A 77 9.68 7.35 2.17
CA GLU A 77 9.29 8.67 2.66
C GLU A 77 8.92 9.63 1.52
N ASN A 78 9.57 9.51 0.36
CA ASN A 78 9.23 10.26 -0.85
C ASN A 78 7.87 9.84 -1.44
N ASP A 79 7.37 8.66 -1.06
CA ASP A 79 6.08 8.18 -1.53
C ASP A 79 4.92 8.73 -0.71
N LEU A 80 5.17 9.50 0.36
CA LEU A 80 4.12 10.02 1.24
C LEU A 80 3.33 11.20 0.66
N GLU A 81 3.93 11.96 -0.24
CA GLU A 81 3.29 13.10 -0.90
C GLU A 81 2.11 12.60 -1.76
N ASP A 82 0.97 13.30 -1.72
CA ASP A 82 -0.29 12.95 -2.42
C ASP A 82 -0.92 11.59 -2.06
N LEU A 83 -0.44 10.89 -1.03
CA LEU A 83 -1.15 9.69 -0.56
C LEU A 83 -2.43 10.07 0.19
N PRO A 84 -3.49 9.26 0.05
CA PRO A 84 -4.74 9.50 0.75
C PRO A 84 -4.51 9.47 2.26
N VAL A 85 -5.00 10.52 2.92
CA VAL A 85 -5.00 10.63 4.39
C VAL A 85 -6.09 9.73 4.95
N ALA A 86 -5.89 9.24 6.17
CA ALA A 86 -6.88 8.41 6.84
C ALA A 86 -8.27 9.08 6.83
N PRO A 87 -9.34 8.31 6.48
CA PRO A 87 -10.69 8.84 6.55
C PRO A 87 -11.02 9.26 7.99
N PRO A 88 -11.86 10.29 8.19
CA PRO A 88 -12.31 10.68 9.53
C PRO A 88 -12.98 9.48 10.22
N ALA A 89 -12.67 9.31 11.50
CA ALA A 89 -13.10 8.18 12.32
C ALA A 89 -14.62 8.17 12.59
#